data_AF-A0ABC9NYW7-F1
#
_entry.id   AF-A0ABC9NYW7-F1
#
_cell.length_a   1.000
_cell.length_b   1.000
_cell.length_c   1.000
_cell.angle_alpha   90.00
_cell.angle_beta   90.00
_cell.angle_gamma   90.00
#
_symmetry.space_group_name_H-M   'P 1'
#
loop_
_entity.id
_entity.type
_entity.pdbx_description
1 polymer ?
#
loop_
_entity_poly.entity_id
_entity_poly.type
_entity_poly.pdbx_seq_one_letter_code
_entity_poly.pdbx_strand_id
1 'polypeptide(L)'
;MFVEVCGVGLILDIDKIMYQLSRWRPIFHSEADFQFSLAWMIKEQYPNCDIRLEFVPEFNPNLHLDILVILDGKWIPIELKYTTKKCIKTINDEVYMLKEQGAKDQGCYNYLKDIMRIEEFRDKSNKFIEGYTIKITSEMSYLKPPIKVNCTYAEFSIEDGSIKTGCMNWAANTGEGTMRGMEASIELTGIYPINWKEYSKVDYTNSGTFMYLVNRISK
;
A
#
# COMPACT_ATOMS: atom_id res chain seq x y z
N MET A 1 30.57 11.79 13.60
CA MET A 1 31.07 10.45 13.96
C MET A 1 30.20 9.46 13.21
N PHE A 2 30.65 9.06 12.02
CA PHE A 2 29.92 8.12 11.18
C PHE A 2 30.06 6.74 11.80
N VAL A 3 28.94 6.16 12.22
CA VAL A 3 28.91 4.76 12.63
C VAL A 3 28.79 3.97 11.33
N GLU A 4 29.89 3.35 10.90
CA GLU A 4 29.83 2.22 9.98
C GLU A 4 28.96 1.14 10.61
N VAL A 5 27.79 0.90 10.02
CA VAL A 5 27.02 -0.31 10.32
C VAL A 5 27.50 -1.38 9.35
N CYS A 6 28.52 -2.11 9.77
CA CYS A 6 28.91 -3.39 9.17
C CYS A 6 27.73 -4.37 9.22
N GLY A 7 27.34 -4.89 8.05
CA GLY A 7 26.75 -6.22 7.87
C GLY A 7 25.40 -6.48 8.54
N VAL A 8 24.32 -5.87 8.04
CA VAL A 8 22.95 -6.32 8.35
C VAL A 8 22.19 -6.44 7.03
N GLY A 9 21.84 -7.68 6.67
CA GLY A 9 20.88 -8.16 5.66
C GLY A 9 20.55 -7.30 4.43
N LEU A 10 20.60 -7.92 3.24
CA LEU A 10 20.11 -7.45 1.93
C LEU A 10 18.60 -7.10 1.87
N ILE A 11 17.95 -6.84 3.00
CA ILE A 11 16.49 -6.77 3.17
C ILE A 11 16.12 -5.36 3.59
N LEU A 12 15.11 -4.80 2.93
CA LEU A 12 14.57 -3.48 3.24
C LEU A 12 13.79 -3.58 4.57
N ASP A 13 14.20 -2.83 5.59
CA ASP A 13 13.48 -2.79 6.88
C ASP A 13 12.26 -1.86 6.76
N ILE A 14 11.21 -2.38 6.14
CA ILE A 14 10.01 -1.58 5.84
C ILE A 14 9.30 -1.08 7.09
N ASP A 15 9.31 -1.85 8.18
CA ASP A 15 8.68 -1.44 9.45
C ASP A 15 9.42 -0.23 10.04
N LYS A 16 10.76 -0.24 10.03
CA LYS A 16 11.57 0.91 10.46
C LYS A 16 11.35 2.12 9.55
N ILE A 17 11.30 1.93 8.23
CA ILE A 17 11.03 3.01 7.28
C ILE A 17 9.66 3.64 7.55
N MET A 18 8.62 2.83 7.69
CA MET A 18 7.26 3.32 7.96
C MET A 18 7.16 4.06 9.30
N TYR A 19 7.86 3.56 10.33
CA TYR A 19 7.94 4.22 11.63
C TYR A 19 8.63 5.59 11.56
N GLN A 20 9.75 5.71 10.84
CA GLN A 20 10.43 7.00 10.68
C GLN A 20 9.61 7.96 9.81
N LEU A 21 8.99 7.43 8.75
CA LEU A 21 8.14 8.20 7.85
C LEU A 21 6.93 8.78 8.60
N SER A 22 6.28 8.03 9.48
CA SER A 22 5.11 8.55 10.21
C SER A 22 5.44 9.67 11.19
N ARG A 23 6.67 9.71 11.71
CA ARG A 23 7.15 10.79 12.58
C ARG A 23 7.56 12.03 11.79
N TRP A 24 8.14 11.83 10.61
CA TRP A 24 8.57 12.93 9.75
C TRP A 24 7.39 13.55 8.98
N ARG A 25 6.52 12.70 8.43
CA ARG A 25 5.37 13.06 7.57
C ARG A 25 4.11 12.34 8.06
N PRO A 26 3.47 12.82 9.13
CA PRO A 26 2.30 12.14 9.69
C PRO A 26 1.06 12.17 8.79
N ILE A 27 1.04 13.04 7.78
CA ILE A 27 -0.06 13.23 6.82
C ILE A 27 0.54 13.66 5.47
N PHE A 28 -0.15 13.37 4.37
CA PHE A 28 0.28 13.69 3.01
C PHE A 28 -0.82 14.45 2.27
N HIS A 29 -0.47 15.25 1.27
CA HIS A 29 -1.45 15.93 0.41
C HIS A 29 -2.12 14.98 -0.59
N SER A 30 -1.43 13.91 -0.98
CA SER A 30 -1.89 12.95 -1.98
C SER A 30 -1.10 11.64 -1.94
N GLU A 31 -1.52 10.64 -2.72
CA GLU A 31 -0.77 9.40 -2.93
C GLU A 31 0.60 9.66 -3.56
N ALA A 32 0.72 10.61 -4.50
CA ALA A 32 1.99 10.99 -5.10
C ALA A 32 2.95 11.65 -4.09
N ASP A 33 2.39 12.43 -3.16
CA ASP A 33 3.16 13.03 -2.07
C ASP A 33 3.66 11.96 -1.07
N PHE A 34 2.84 10.96 -0.78
CA PHE A 34 3.25 9.76 -0.04
C PHE A 34 4.35 8.99 -0.79
N GLN A 35 4.18 8.75 -2.10
CA GLN A 35 5.15 8.07 -2.95
C GLN A 35 6.52 8.75 -2.91
N PHE A 36 6.55 10.07 -3.14
CA PHE A 36 7.78 10.86 -3.07
C PHE A 36 8.42 10.79 -1.67
N SER A 37 7.63 10.99 -0.62
CA SER A 37 8.13 11.00 0.76
C SER A 37 8.71 9.64 1.17
N LEU A 38 8.05 8.54 0.79
CA LEU A 38 8.54 7.18 1.07
C LEU A 38 9.84 6.90 0.29
N ALA A 39 9.87 7.21 -1.01
CA ALA A 39 11.06 7.06 -1.83
C ALA A 39 12.26 7.86 -1.26
N TRP A 40 12.02 9.11 -0.86
CA TRP A 40 13.03 9.94 -0.21
C TRP A 40 13.57 9.30 1.08
N MET A 41 12.67 8.86 1.97
CA MET A 41 13.04 8.18 3.22
C MET A 41 13.87 6.92 2.97
N ILE A 42 13.51 6.11 1.96
CA ILE A 42 14.28 4.92 1.58
C ILE A 42 15.67 5.31 1.09
N LYS A 43 15.80 6.31 0.22
CA LYS A 43 17.09 6.75 -0.32
C LYS A 43 18.02 7.30 0.76
N GLU A 44 17.48 8.04 1.72
CA GLU A 44 18.25 8.56 2.87
C GLU A 44 18.78 7.43 3.77
N GLN A 45 17.95 6.41 4.04
CA GLN A 45 18.36 5.28 4.89
C GLN A 45 19.23 4.25 4.17
N TYR A 46 19.08 4.12 2.85
CA TYR A 46 19.83 3.21 2.00
C TYR A 46 20.49 3.98 0.85
N PRO A 47 21.56 4.77 1.11
CA PRO A 47 22.14 5.68 0.10
C PRO A 47 22.62 4.99 -1.17
N ASN A 48 22.98 3.71 -1.09
CA ASN A 48 23.48 2.92 -2.21
C ASN A 48 22.36 2.31 -3.07
N CYS A 49 21.09 2.41 -2.68
CA CYS A 49 19.99 1.93 -3.51
C CYS A 49 19.72 2.88 -4.68
N ASP A 50 19.23 2.34 -5.78
CA ASP A 50 18.57 3.12 -6.83
C ASP A 50 17.06 3.08 -6.61
N ILE A 51 16.39 4.19 -6.95
CA ILE A 51 14.93 4.27 -6.94
C ILE A 51 14.43 4.63 -8.33
N ARG A 52 13.37 3.95 -8.77
CA ARG A 52 12.58 4.31 -9.96
C ARG A 52 11.12 4.47 -9.52
N LEU A 53 10.50 5.58 -9.88
CA LEU A 53 9.07 5.80 -9.67
C LEU A 53 8.33 5.44 -10.96
N GLU A 54 7.08 5.00 -10.84
CA GLU A 54 6.21 4.66 -12.00
C GLU A 54 6.89 3.67 -12.96
N PHE A 55 7.53 2.64 -12.41
CA PHE A 55 8.37 1.73 -13.17
C PHE A 55 7.52 0.75 -13.98
N VAL A 56 7.84 0.61 -15.27
CA VAL A 56 7.19 -0.32 -16.19
C VAL A 56 8.17 -1.47 -16.51
N PRO A 57 7.84 -2.73 -16.18
CA PRO A 57 8.68 -3.87 -16.53
C PRO A 57 8.55 -4.21 -18.02
N GLU A 58 9.66 -4.64 -18.62
CA GLU A 58 9.74 -5.01 -20.04
C GLU A 58 8.76 -6.13 -20.44
N PHE A 59 8.45 -7.05 -19.52
CA PHE A 59 7.56 -8.19 -19.80
C PHE A 59 6.06 -7.81 -19.81
N ASN A 60 5.69 -6.65 -19.26
CA ASN A 60 4.30 -6.19 -19.21
C ASN A 60 4.25 -4.65 -19.26
N PRO A 61 4.07 -4.05 -20.45
CA PRO A 61 4.06 -2.59 -20.60
C PRO A 61 2.82 -1.89 -20.00
N ASN A 62 1.83 -2.66 -19.54
CA ASN A 62 0.63 -2.12 -18.87
C ASN A 62 0.74 -2.19 -17.33
N LEU A 63 1.80 -2.81 -16.80
CA LEU A 63 2.07 -2.87 -15.38
C LEU A 63 2.91 -1.65 -15.00
N HIS A 64 2.41 -0.84 -14.08
CA HIS A 64 3.12 0.30 -13.51
C HIS A 64 3.27 0.05 -12.02
N LEU A 65 4.51 0.01 -11.54
CA LEU A 65 4.82 -0.07 -10.12
C LEU A 65 5.05 1.33 -9.58
N ASP A 66 4.42 1.69 -8.48
CA ASP A 66 4.60 3.02 -7.87
C ASP A 66 6.07 3.30 -7.54
N ILE A 67 6.77 2.34 -6.91
CA ILE A 67 8.19 2.44 -6.59
C ILE A 67 8.89 1.11 -6.88
N LEU A 68 10.03 1.16 -7.58
CA LEU A 68 11.00 0.08 -7.63
C LEU A 68 12.28 0.50 -6.91
N VAL A 69 12.60 -0.19 -5.81
CA VAL A 69 13.88 -0.05 -5.12
C VAL A 69 14.85 -1.11 -5.67
N ILE A 70 16.05 -0.67 -6.03
CA ILE A 70 17.12 -1.54 -6.52
C ILE A 70 18.27 -1.48 -5.52
N LEU A 71 18.46 -2.55 -4.76
CA LEU A 71 19.52 -2.66 -3.75
C LEU A 71 20.48 -3.78 -4.15
N ASP A 72 21.75 -3.45 -4.41
CA ASP A 72 22.76 -4.41 -4.86
C ASP A 72 22.32 -5.25 -6.07
N GLY A 73 21.63 -4.61 -7.02
CA GLY A 73 21.08 -5.25 -8.23
C GLY A 73 19.85 -6.13 -8.00
N LYS A 74 19.36 -6.24 -6.76
CA LYS A 74 18.11 -6.91 -6.39
C LYS A 74 16.95 -5.93 -6.39
N TRP A 75 15.77 -6.42 -6.75
CA TRP A 75 14.59 -5.61 -7.05
C TRP A 75 13.52 -5.81 -5.99
N ILE A 76 13.05 -4.70 -5.44
CA ILE A 76 11.99 -4.62 -4.44
C ILE A 76 10.90 -3.67 -4.94
N PRO A 77 9.85 -4.19 -5.62
CA PRO A 77 8.70 -3.39 -6.01
C PRO A 77 7.83 -3.04 -4.80
N ILE A 78 7.26 -1.84 -4.81
CA ILE A 78 6.34 -1.33 -3.80
C ILE A 78 5.16 -0.66 -4.49
N GLU A 79 3.95 -1.05 -4.09
CA GLU A 79 2.68 -0.43 -4.52
C GLU A 79 2.03 0.28 -3.34
N LEU A 80 1.43 1.44 -3.59
CA LEU A 80 0.96 2.37 -2.58
C LEU A 80 -0.53 2.67 -2.75
N LYS A 81 -1.20 2.88 -1.62
CA LYS A 81 -2.55 3.45 -1.58
C LYS A 81 -2.66 4.49 -0.47
N TYR A 82 -3.17 5.67 -0.80
CA TYR A 82 -3.50 6.71 0.18
C TYR A 82 -4.95 7.14 0.04
N THR A 83 -5.80 6.69 0.98
CA THR A 83 -7.24 7.00 0.97
C THR A 83 -7.64 7.80 2.18
N THR A 84 -8.35 8.90 1.96
CA THR A 84 -8.60 9.89 3.01
C THR A 84 -10.08 10.15 3.21
N LYS A 85 -10.42 10.56 4.43
CA LYS A 85 -11.68 11.25 4.74
C LYS A 85 -11.50 12.72 4.41
N LYS A 86 -12.58 13.39 4.00
CA LYS A 86 -12.51 14.83 3.78
C LYS A 86 -12.17 15.55 5.08
N CYS A 87 -11.05 16.28 5.09
CA CYS A 87 -10.68 17.13 6.22
C CYS A 87 -9.74 18.25 5.79
N ILE A 88 -9.60 19.24 6.67
CA ILE A 88 -8.59 20.28 6.57
C ILE A 88 -7.78 20.21 7.87
N LYS A 89 -6.45 20.09 7.74
CA LYS A 89 -5.51 20.02 8.87
C LYS A 89 -4.42 21.06 8.68
N THR A 90 -3.99 21.71 9.75
CA THR A 90 -2.81 22.58 9.75
C THR A 90 -1.78 21.99 10.68
N ILE A 91 -0.58 21.70 10.15
CA ILE A 91 0.54 21.14 10.91
C ILE A 91 1.77 21.96 10.55
N ASN A 92 2.44 22.56 11.54
CA ASN A 92 3.63 23.40 11.34
C ASN A 92 3.46 24.44 10.21
N ASP A 93 2.35 25.19 10.25
CA ASP A 93 1.95 26.19 9.26
C ASP A 93 1.63 25.67 7.84
N GLU A 94 1.69 24.36 7.60
CA GLU A 94 1.29 23.73 6.35
C GLU A 94 -0.18 23.29 6.42
N VAL A 95 -0.97 23.63 5.38
CA VAL A 95 -2.40 23.31 5.30
C VAL A 95 -2.65 22.15 4.35
N TYR A 96 -3.19 21.06 4.88
CA TYR A 96 -3.56 19.85 4.15
C TYR A 96 -5.05 19.86 3.85
N MET A 97 -5.41 19.86 2.57
CA MET A 97 -6.80 19.85 2.10
C MET A 97 -7.16 18.49 1.50
N LEU A 98 -7.62 17.56 2.34
CA LEU A 98 -7.93 16.19 1.94
C LEU A 98 -9.36 16.04 1.42
N LYS A 99 -9.51 15.23 0.38
CA LYS A 99 -10.81 14.93 -0.25
C LYS A 99 -11.34 13.60 0.24
N GLU A 100 -12.66 13.45 0.24
CA GLU A 100 -13.27 12.16 0.55
C GLU A 100 -12.95 11.12 -0.53
N GLN A 101 -12.42 9.97 -0.12
CA GLN A 101 -12.16 8.80 -0.98
C GLN A 101 -12.87 7.57 -0.41
N GLY A 102 -14.20 7.65 -0.33
CA GLY A 102 -15.05 6.66 0.34
C GLY A 102 -15.48 5.45 -0.50
N ALA A 103 -14.94 5.26 -1.72
CA ALA A 103 -15.25 4.11 -2.57
C ALA A 103 -14.56 2.82 -2.05
N LYS A 104 -15.06 2.31 -0.92
CA LYS A 104 -14.46 1.20 -0.17
C LYS A 104 -14.40 -0.10 -0.99
N ASP A 105 -15.46 -0.40 -1.74
CA ASP A 105 -15.57 -1.58 -2.61
C ASP A 105 -14.41 -1.65 -3.60
N GLN A 106 -14.24 -0.59 -4.39
CA GLN A 106 -13.16 -0.47 -5.37
C GLN A 106 -11.79 -0.40 -4.70
N GLY A 107 -11.67 0.32 -3.57
CA GLY A 107 -10.38 0.44 -2.89
C GLY A 107 -9.90 -0.87 -2.26
N CYS A 108 -10.81 -1.74 -1.80
CA CYS A 108 -10.49 -3.09 -1.37
C CYS A 108 -9.99 -3.95 -2.55
N TYR A 109 -10.75 -3.96 -3.65
CA TYR A 109 -10.38 -4.69 -4.86
C TYR A 109 -9.01 -4.26 -5.40
N ASN A 110 -8.79 -2.96 -5.56
CA ASN A 110 -7.55 -2.41 -6.11
C ASN A 110 -6.34 -2.73 -5.23
N TYR A 111 -6.48 -2.68 -3.89
CA TYR A 111 -5.38 -3.04 -3.00
C TYR A 111 -4.95 -4.51 -3.18
N LEU A 112 -5.91 -5.44 -3.30
CA LEU A 112 -5.60 -6.85 -3.54
C LEU A 112 -5.07 -7.09 -4.97
N LYS A 113 -5.54 -6.31 -5.94
CA LYS A 113 -4.97 -6.30 -7.30
C LYS A 113 -3.51 -5.87 -7.31
N ASP A 114 -3.11 -4.94 -6.44
CA ASP A 114 -1.71 -4.53 -6.31
C ASP A 114 -0.84 -5.65 -5.72
N ILE A 115 -1.37 -6.46 -4.79
CA ILE A 115 -0.68 -7.67 -4.32
C ILE A 115 -0.45 -8.63 -5.50
N MET A 116 -1.51 -8.88 -6.28
CA MET A 116 -1.45 -9.76 -7.46
C MET A 116 -0.47 -9.24 -8.52
N ARG A 117 -0.36 -7.92 -8.73
CA ARG A 117 0.65 -7.29 -9.60
C ARG A 117 2.07 -7.58 -9.14
N ILE A 118 2.32 -7.50 -7.84
CA ILE A 118 3.64 -7.81 -7.27
C ILE A 118 3.93 -9.32 -7.37
N GLU A 119 2.93 -10.20 -7.21
CA GLU A 119 3.10 -11.64 -7.49
C GLU A 119 3.46 -11.91 -8.95
N GLU A 120 2.78 -11.26 -9.91
CA GLU A 120 3.13 -11.36 -11.34
C GLU A 120 4.58 -10.92 -11.57
N PHE A 121 4.99 -9.80 -10.96
CA PHE A 121 6.36 -9.30 -11.07
C PHE A 121 7.38 -10.25 -10.46
N ARG A 122 7.10 -10.83 -9.28
CA ARG A 122 7.92 -11.87 -8.64
C ARG A 122 8.15 -13.03 -9.59
N ASP A 123 7.09 -13.52 -10.21
CA ASP A 123 7.13 -14.75 -11.02
C ASP A 123 7.86 -14.54 -12.36
N LYS A 124 7.94 -13.28 -12.83
CA LYS A 124 8.58 -12.93 -14.11
C LYS A 124 9.98 -12.34 -13.97
N SER A 125 10.37 -11.83 -12.80
CA SER A 125 11.65 -11.15 -12.60
C SER A 125 12.64 -11.98 -11.78
N ASN A 126 13.76 -12.37 -12.39
CA ASN A 126 14.85 -13.07 -11.69
C ASN A 126 15.56 -12.22 -10.62
N LYS A 127 15.45 -10.89 -10.71
CA LYS A 127 16.04 -9.93 -9.77
C LYS A 127 15.18 -9.71 -8.52
N PHE A 128 13.92 -10.11 -8.55
CA PHE A 128 13.02 -9.99 -7.41
C PHE A 128 13.58 -10.72 -6.18
N ILE A 129 13.49 -10.07 -5.02
CA ILE A 129 13.84 -10.65 -3.72
C ILE A 129 12.69 -10.60 -2.72
N GLU A 130 11.89 -9.53 -2.76
CA GLU A 130 10.68 -9.31 -1.99
C GLU A 130 9.94 -8.11 -2.58
N GLY A 131 8.68 -7.90 -2.21
CA GLY A 131 7.92 -6.70 -2.58
C GLY A 131 6.91 -6.34 -1.51
N TYR A 132 6.32 -5.15 -1.61
CA TYR A 132 5.40 -4.64 -0.60
C TYR A 132 4.19 -3.96 -1.22
N THR A 133 3.01 -4.22 -0.68
CA THR A 133 1.89 -3.29 -0.81
C THR A 133 1.74 -2.51 0.49
N ILE A 134 1.47 -1.21 0.39
CA ILE A 134 1.33 -0.33 1.54
C ILE A 134 0.11 0.55 1.34
N LYS A 135 -0.85 0.44 2.27
CA LYS A 135 -2.02 1.32 2.30
C LYS A 135 -1.99 2.17 3.55
N ILE A 136 -2.11 3.48 3.41
CA ILE A 136 -2.39 4.42 4.51
C ILE A 136 -3.81 4.96 4.33
N THR A 137 -4.59 5.01 5.41
CA THR A 137 -5.97 5.48 5.36
C THR A 137 -6.43 6.20 6.62
N SER A 138 -7.20 7.28 6.47
CA SER A 138 -8.01 7.83 7.58
C SER A 138 -9.48 7.35 7.54
N GLU A 139 -9.83 6.53 6.54
CA GLU A 139 -11.15 5.92 6.41
C GLU A 139 -11.23 4.62 7.23
N MET A 140 -11.65 4.75 8.49
CA MET A 140 -11.72 3.65 9.46
C MET A 140 -12.67 2.51 9.07
N SER A 141 -13.57 2.71 8.11
CA SER A 141 -14.43 1.63 7.64
C SER A 141 -13.66 0.51 6.97
N TYR A 142 -12.45 0.74 6.43
CA TYR A 142 -11.61 -0.35 5.90
C TYR A 142 -11.28 -1.42 6.95
N LEU A 143 -11.07 -1.02 8.20
CA LEU A 143 -10.69 -1.91 9.29
C LEU A 143 -11.84 -2.81 9.77
N LYS A 144 -13.07 -2.55 9.32
CA LYS A 144 -14.28 -3.20 9.83
C LYS A 144 -14.86 -4.18 8.80
N PRO A 145 -15.54 -5.25 9.28
CA PRO A 145 -16.29 -6.14 8.43
C PRO A 145 -17.29 -5.40 7.56
N PRO A 146 -17.60 -5.94 6.37
CA PRO A 146 -18.79 -5.55 5.65
C PRO A 146 -20.04 -5.70 6.53
N ILE A 147 -20.81 -4.62 6.65
CA ILE A 147 -22.00 -4.60 7.53
C ILE A 147 -23.19 -5.32 6.87
N LYS A 148 -23.28 -5.26 5.54
CA LYS A 148 -24.40 -5.82 4.79
C LYS A 148 -24.19 -7.33 4.59
N VAL A 149 -25.20 -8.13 4.89
CA VAL A 149 -25.22 -9.59 4.66
C VAL A 149 -24.90 -9.95 3.20
N ASN A 150 -25.40 -9.14 2.24
CA ASN A 150 -25.15 -9.32 0.80
C ASN A 150 -24.15 -8.28 0.27
N CYS A 151 -23.06 -8.05 1.00
CA CYS A 151 -22.04 -7.11 0.57
C CYS A 151 -21.31 -7.62 -0.68
N THR A 152 -21.36 -6.84 -1.75
CA THR A 152 -20.85 -7.23 -3.08
C THR A 152 -19.35 -7.46 -3.12
N TYR A 153 -18.60 -6.79 -2.26
CA TYR A 153 -17.13 -6.89 -2.18
C TYR A 153 -16.66 -7.70 -0.95
N ALA A 154 -17.51 -8.53 -0.35
CA ALA A 154 -17.20 -9.20 0.91
C ALA A 154 -15.87 -9.98 0.87
N GLU A 155 -15.61 -10.72 -0.22
CA GLU A 155 -14.37 -11.47 -0.40
C GLU A 155 -13.14 -10.55 -0.49
N PHE A 156 -13.29 -9.35 -1.07
CA PHE A 156 -12.22 -8.35 -1.17
C PHE A 156 -11.98 -7.57 0.12
N SER A 157 -12.86 -7.65 1.13
CA SER A 157 -12.80 -6.79 2.31
C SER A 157 -11.49 -6.96 3.10
N ILE A 158 -10.67 -5.91 3.18
CA ILE A 158 -9.43 -5.88 3.96
C ILE A 158 -9.68 -5.46 5.42
N GLU A 159 -10.64 -6.12 6.07
CA GLU A 159 -10.90 -5.90 7.50
C GLU A 159 -9.73 -6.37 8.37
N ASP A 160 -9.59 -5.77 9.54
CA ASP A 160 -8.52 -6.12 10.46
C ASP A 160 -8.65 -7.55 10.98
N GLY A 161 -7.54 -8.29 11.00
CA GLY A 161 -7.47 -9.70 11.39
C GLY A 161 -7.90 -10.69 10.31
N SER A 162 -8.35 -10.23 9.14
CA SER A 162 -8.67 -11.14 8.02
C SER A 162 -7.42 -11.69 7.34
N ILE A 163 -7.60 -12.74 6.53
CA ILE A 163 -6.54 -13.34 5.71
C ILE A 163 -7.00 -13.34 4.25
N LYS A 164 -6.12 -12.94 3.34
CA LYS A 164 -6.38 -12.91 1.89
C LYS A 164 -5.50 -13.91 1.16
N THR A 165 -6.14 -14.77 0.39
CA THR A 165 -5.50 -15.88 -0.33
C THR A 165 -6.47 -16.46 -1.36
N GLY A 166 -5.95 -17.12 -2.40
CA GLY A 166 -6.75 -17.83 -3.38
C GLY A 166 -7.60 -16.91 -4.25
N CYS A 167 -8.70 -17.46 -4.78
CA CYS A 167 -9.62 -16.75 -5.64
C CYS A 167 -10.63 -15.94 -4.82
N MET A 168 -10.79 -14.65 -5.15
CA MET A 168 -11.79 -13.76 -4.59
C MET A 168 -12.58 -13.10 -5.73
N ASN A 169 -13.89 -13.07 -5.59
CA ASN A 169 -14.85 -12.65 -6.60
C ASN A 169 -15.77 -11.56 -6.08
N TRP A 170 -16.30 -10.77 -7.01
CA TRP A 170 -17.50 -10.00 -6.76
C TRP A 170 -18.67 -10.94 -6.48
N ALA A 171 -19.56 -10.56 -5.58
CA ALA A 171 -20.79 -11.31 -5.37
C ALA A 171 -21.60 -11.37 -6.67
N ALA A 172 -22.31 -12.48 -6.92
CA ALA A 172 -23.04 -12.72 -8.16
C ALA A 172 -24.10 -11.64 -8.49
N ASN A 173 -24.55 -10.88 -7.50
CA ASN A 173 -25.53 -9.80 -7.64
C ASN A 173 -24.89 -8.41 -7.83
N THR A 174 -23.59 -8.32 -8.05
CA THR A 174 -22.89 -7.04 -8.24
C THR A 174 -23.25 -6.45 -9.61
N GLY A 175 -23.64 -5.17 -9.63
CA GLY A 175 -23.99 -4.50 -10.88
C GLY A 175 -22.77 -4.19 -11.76
N GLU A 176 -22.95 -4.23 -13.08
CA GLU A 176 -21.88 -3.98 -14.06
C GLU A 176 -21.17 -2.63 -13.86
N GLY A 177 -21.91 -1.59 -13.45
CA GLY A 177 -21.34 -0.28 -13.17
C GLY A 177 -20.30 -0.28 -12.03
N THR A 178 -20.52 -1.13 -11.01
CA THR A 178 -19.58 -1.29 -9.89
C THR A 178 -18.34 -2.08 -10.30
N MET A 179 -18.50 -3.05 -11.20
CA MET A 179 -17.40 -3.90 -11.67
C MET A 179 -16.61 -3.31 -12.84
N ARG A 180 -17.02 -2.16 -13.40
CA ARG A 180 -16.40 -1.63 -14.62
C ARG A 180 -14.89 -1.43 -14.47
N GLY A 181 -14.10 -2.15 -15.26
CA GLY A 181 -12.63 -2.16 -15.20
C GLY A 181 -12.02 -3.01 -14.06
N MET A 182 -12.87 -3.73 -13.34
CA MET A 182 -12.58 -4.56 -12.16
C MET A 182 -13.35 -5.89 -12.23
N GLU A 183 -13.75 -6.32 -13.43
CA GLU A 183 -14.63 -7.49 -13.62
C GLU A 183 -13.93 -8.80 -13.27
N ALA A 184 -12.61 -8.86 -13.46
CA ALA A 184 -11.81 -10.05 -13.17
C ALA A 184 -11.74 -10.34 -11.67
N SER A 185 -11.73 -11.62 -11.33
CA SER A 185 -11.38 -12.10 -9.99
C SER A 185 -9.98 -11.63 -9.58
N ILE A 186 -9.74 -11.62 -8.27
CA ILE A 186 -8.38 -11.54 -7.74
C ILE A 186 -7.93 -12.96 -7.40
N GLU A 187 -6.75 -13.33 -7.89
CA GLU A 187 -6.16 -14.65 -7.62
C GLU A 187 -4.81 -14.45 -6.95
N LEU A 188 -4.74 -14.78 -5.66
CA LEU A 188 -3.52 -14.69 -4.86
C LEU A 188 -2.93 -16.08 -4.65
N THR A 189 -1.66 -16.23 -5.02
CA THR A 189 -0.88 -17.45 -4.78
C THR A 189 -0.35 -17.53 -3.35
N GLY A 190 -0.16 -16.37 -2.71
CA GLY A 190 0.27 -16.24 -1.32
C GLY A 190 -0.88 -16.20 -0.29
N ILE A 191 -0.46 -16.06 0.97
CA ILE A 191 -1.34 -15.85 2.12
C ILE A 191 -0.95 -14.51 2.76
N TYR A 192 -1.91 -13.59 2.83
CA TYR A 192 -1.68 -12.21 3.25
C TYR A 192 -2.57 -11.86 4.44
N PRO A 193 -2.02 -11.90 5.68
CA PRO A 193 -2.72 -11.41 6.86
C PRO A 193 -2.95 -9.90 6.76
N ILE A 194 -4.16 -9.47 7.10
CA ILE A 194 -4.54 -8.06 7.13
C ILE A 194 -4.40 -7.57 8.57
N ASN A 195 -3.27 -6.92 8.86
CA ASN A 195 -2.93 -6.41 10.18
C ASN A 195 -2.75 -4.90 10.10
N TRP A 196 -3.81 -4.17 10.42
CA TRP A 196 -3.76 -2.72 10.47
C TRP A 196 -3.03 -2.25 11.72
N LYS A 197 -2.19 -1.23 11.56
CA LYS A 197 -1.44 -0.57 12.63
C LYS A 197 -1.71 0.94 12.57
N GLU A 198 -1.59 1.63 13.70
CA GLU A 198 -1.65 3.09 13.69
C GLU A 198 -0.42 3.63 12.94
N TYR A 199 -0.67 4.46 11.94
CA TYR A 199 0.39 5.19 11.23
C TYR A 199 0.73 6.45 12.01
N SER A 200 -0.27 7.30 12.20
CA SER A 200 -0.14 8.58 12.88
C SER A 200 -1.46 9.02 13.50
N LYS A 201 -1.36 9.93 14.46
CA LYS A 201 -2.50 10.65 15.02
C LYS A 201 -2.19 12.14 15.06
N VAL A 202 -2.77 12.88 14.11
CA VAL A 202 -2.53 14.32 13.96
C VAL A 202 -3.42 15.16 14.90
N ASP A 203 -4.60 14.65 15.26
CA ASP A 203 -5.48 15.22 16.29
C ASP A 203 -6.51 14.19 16.79
N TYR A 204 -7.47 14.62 17.61
CA TYR A 204 -8.51 13.78 18.21
C TYR A 204 -9.83 13.75 17.44
N THR A 205 -9.90 14.36 16.25
CA THR A 205 -11.10 14.29 15.42
C THR A 205 -11.22 12.93 14.74
N ASN A 206 -12.41 12.62 14.21
CA ASN A 206 -12.68 11.37 13.47
C ASN A 206 -11.90 11.22 12.14
N SER A 207 -11.16 12.24 11.73
CA SER A 207 -10.28 12.28 10.54
C SER A 207 -8.82 12.50 10.92
N GLY A 208 -8.51 12.53 12.22
CA GLY A 208 -7.16 12.80 12.75
C GLY A 208 -6.28 11.57 12.91
N THR A 209 -6.84 10.36 12.88
CA THR A 209 -6.08 9.12 12.94
C THR A 209 -5.90 8.56 11.54
N PHE A 210 -4.66 8.16 11.22
CA PHE A 210 -4.32 7.41 10.03
C PHE A 210 -3.84 6.02 10.44
N MET A 211 -4.36 5.01 9.76
CA MET A 211 -3.96 3.61 9.91
C MET A 211 -3.16 3.20 8.68
N TYR A 212 -2.25 2.25 8.84
CA TYR A 212 -1.56 1.64 7.72
C TYR A 212 -1.60 0.12 7.76
N LEU A 213 -1.53 -0.46 6.57
CA LEU A 213 -1.43 -1.88 6.30
C LEU A 213 -0.23 -2.11 5.38
N VAL A 214 0.59 -3.11 5.71
CA VAL A 214 1.70 -3.57 4.87
C VAL A 214 1.54 -5.05 4.64
N ASN A 215 1.55 -5.47 3.38
CA ASN A 215 1.70 -6.88 3.01
C ASN A 215 3.01 -7.08 2.27
N ARG A 216 3.84 -8.00 2.79
CA ARG A 216 5.09 -8.44 2.15
C ARG A 216 4.80 -9.60 1.22
N ILE A 217 5.30 -9.50 -0.01
CA ILE A 217 5.33 -10.57 -0.99
C ILE A 217 6.75 -11.14 -0.96
N SER A 218 6.89 -12.38 -0.52
CA SER A 218 8.18 -13.08 -0.49
C SER A 218 8.47 -13.75 -1.84
N LYS A 219 9.75 -14.02 -2.10
CA LYS A 219 10.19 -14.82 -3.24
C LYS A 219 9.72 -16.28 -3.14
#